data_AF-A0A2P5BSW3-F1
#
_entry.id   AF-A0A2P5BSW3-F1
#
_cell.length_a   1.000
_cell.length_b   1.000
_cell.length_c   1.000
_cell.angle_alpha   90.00
_cell.angle_beta   90.00
_cell.angle_gamma   90.00
#
_symmetry.space_group_name_H-M   'P 1'
#
loop_
_entity.id
_entity.type
_entity.pdbx_description
1 polymer ?
#
loop_
_entity_poly.entity_id
_entity_poly.type
_entity_poly.pdbx_seq_one_letter_code
_entity_poly.pdbx_strand_id
1 'polypeptide(L)'
;MVPHQQQEQHSLRLAHNYNNNNLFRFFIIVFFFFSSICISHVDALNIGVQAIDASVSAGKSCSRKCESDFCSVPPFLRYGKYCGLLYSGCPGEIPCDGLDACCMKHDACVQSKN
;
A
#
# COMPACT_ATOMS: atom_id res chain seq x y z
N MET A 1 17.18 68.59 -13.33
CA MET A 1 18.24 67.56 -13.24
C MET A 1 17.80 66.54 -12.18
N VAL A 2 17.27 65.40 -12.61
CA VAL A 2 16.91 64.27 -11.74
C VAL A 2 18.14 63.36 -11.65
N PRO A 3 18.55 62.88 -10.47
CA PRO A 3 19.82 62.18 -10.33
C PRO A 3 19.73 60.78 -10.94
N HIS A 4 20.67 60.47 -11.83
CA HIS A 4 20.84 59.20 -12.55
C HIS A 4 20.98 57.96 -11.64
N GLN A 5 21.10 58.13 -10.32
CA GLN A 5 21.35 57.07 -9.35
C GLN A 5 20.10 56.38 -8.80
N GLN A 6 18.90 56.97 -8.97
CA GLN A 6 17.67 56.43 -8.38
C GLN A 6 16.98 55.37 -9.27
N GLN A 7 17.31 55.33 -10.57
CA GLN A 7 16.74 54.41 -11.56
C GLN A 7 17.35 52.99 -11.46
N GLU A 8 18.66 52.87 -11.20
CA GLU A 8 19.34 51.57 -11.06
C GLU A 8 18.98 50.82 -9.76
N GLN A 9 18.72 51.55 -8.68
CA GLN A 9 18.39 50.95 -7.39
C GLN A 9 16.97 50.37 -7.34
N HIS A 10 16.06 50.89 -8.18
CA HIS A 10 14.71 50.36 -8.34
C HIS A 10 14.69 49.08 -9.20
N SER A 11 15.47 49.03 -10.29
CA SER A 11 15.55 47.85 -11.16
C SER A 11 16.24 46.65 -10.47
N LEU A 12 17.27 46.88 -9.64
CA LEU A 12 17.92 45.84 -8.84
C LEU A 12 17.01 45.25 -7.76
N ARG A 13 16.19 46.08 -7.10
CA ARG A 13 15.19 45.61 -6.12
C ARG A 13 14.09 44.78 -6.76
N LEU A 14 13.64 45.15 -7.97
CA LEU A 14 12.66 44.37 -8.73
C LEU A 14 13.23 43.03 -9.19
N ALA A 15 14.48 42.98 -9.63
CA ALA A 15 15.15 41.73 -10.03
C ALA A 15 15.35 40.76 -8.85
N HIS A 16 15.72 41.26 -7.67
CA HIS A 16 15.86 40.44 -6.46
C HIS A 16 14.50 39.91 -5.97
N ASN A 17 13.44 40.73 -6.05
CA ASN A 17 12.07 40.32 -5.71
C ASN A 17 11.51 39.30 -6.72
N TYR A 18 11.75 39.50 -8.02
CA TYR A 18 11.38 38.57 -9.09
C TYR A 18 12.07 37.20 -8.94
N ASN A 19 13.38 37.20 -8.63
CA ASN A 19 14.15 35.97 -8.42
C ASN A 19 13.68 35.21 -7.17
N ASN A 20 13.40 35.91 -6.06
CA ASN A 20 12.85 35.29 -4.85
C ASN A 20 11.44 34.72 -5.05
N ASN A 21 10.58 35.40 -5.80
CA ASN A 21 9.23 34.91 -6.09
C ASN A 21 9.25 33.71 -7.04
N ASN A 22 10.19 33.67 -8.00
CA ASN A 22 10.39 32.50 -8.86
C ASN A 22 11.01 31.32 -8.12
N LEU A 23 11.97 31.56 -7.22
CA LEU A 23 12.56 30.52 -6.38
C LEU A 23 11.51 29.92 -5.43
N PHE A 24 10.69 30.77 -4.81
CA PHE A 24 9.58 30.33 -3.95
C PHE A 24 8.53 29.52 -4.73
N ARG A 25 8.18 29.96 -5.94
CA ARG A 25 7.30 29.21 -6.85
C ARG A 25 7.87 27.85 -7.23
N PHE A 26 9.18 27.77 -7.47
CA PHE A 26 9.85 26.51 -7.77
C PHE A 26 9.78 25.53 -6.59
N PHE A 27 10.03 26.01 -5.36
CA PHE A 27 9.90 25.19 -4.15
C PHE A 27 8.47 24.66 -3.95
N ILE A 28 7.46 25.48 -4.21
CA ILE A 28 6.06 25.05 -4.13
C ILE A 28 5.74 23.96 -5.17
N ILE A 29 6.17 24.13 -6.42
CA ILE A 29 5.91 23.14 -7.48
C ILE A 29 6.59 21.80 -7.16
N VAL A 30 7.84 21.82 -6.70
CA VAL A 30 8.58 20.62 -6.30
C VAL A 30 7.89 19.93 -5.12
N PHE A 31 7.46 20.68 -4.10
CA PHE A 31 6.75 20.14 -2.94
C PHE A 31 5.44 19.44 -3.33
N PHE A 32 4.64 20.03 -4.21
CA PHE A 32 3.41 19.40 -4.71
C PHE A 32 3.69 18.16 -5.58
N PHE A 33 4.74 18.18 -6.40
CA PHE A 33 5.15 17.02 -7.20
C PHE A 33 5.59 15.83 -6.33
N PHE A 34 6.40 16.07 -5.29
CA PHE A 34 6.83 15.02 -4.37
C PHE A 34 5.66 14.47 -3.53
N SER A 35 4.75 15.33 -3.09
CA SER A 35 3.55 14.91 -2.37
C SER A 35 2.66 13.99 -3.20
N SER A 36 2.45 14.30 -4.50
CA SER A 36 1.67 13.45 -5.40
C SER A 36 2.32 12.09 -5.69
N ILE A 37 3.66 11.99 -5.69
CA ILE A 37 4.36 10.72 -5.91
C ILE A 37 4.24 9.81 -4.68
N CYS A 38 4.18 10.36 -3.45
CA CYS A 38 4.05 9.59 -2.22
C CYS A 38 2.63 9.07 -1.92
N ILE A 39 1.61 9.54 -2.64
CA ILE A 39 0.21 9.05 -2.53
C ILE A 39 -0.05 7.98 -3.62
N SER A 40 1.00 7.31 -4.10
CA SER A 40 0.82 6.19 -5.03
C SER A 40 0.08 5.07 -4.32
N HIS A 41 -1.13 4.86 -4.82
CA HIS A 41 -2.11 3.82 -4.54
C HIS A 41 -1.54 2.57 -3.84
N VAL A 42 -2.01 2.30 -2.61
CA VAL A 42 -2.05 0.93 -2.10
C VAL A 42 -3.12 0.20 -2.91
N ASP A 43 -2.73 -0.38 -4.04
CA ASP A 43 -3.56 -1.35 -4.74
C ASP A 43 -3.72 -2.56 -3.82
N ALA A 44 -4.78 -2.55 -3.02
CA ALA A 44 -5.23 -3.76 -2.35
C ALA A 44 -5.54 -4.77 -3.46
N LEU A 45 -4.84 -5.92 -3.44
CA LEU A 45 -5.05 -6.99 -4.39
C LEU A 45 -6.45 -7.58 -4.19
N ASN A 46 -7.45 -6.93 -4.78
CA ASN A 46 -8.80 -7.45 -4.87
C ASN A 46 -8.86 -8.41 -6.06
N ILE A 47 -8.40 -9.64 -5.85
CA ILE A 47 -8.80 -10.75 -6.73
C ILE A 47 -10.26 -11.03 -6.36
N GLY A 48 -11.15 -10.17 -6.83
CA GLY A 48 -12.58 -10.37 -6.74
C GLY A 48 -12.90 -11.64 -7.52
N VAL A 49 -13.38 -12.66 -6.80
CA VAL A 49 -13.94 -13.90 -7.36
C VAL A 49 -15.28 -13.63 -8.07
N GLN A 50 -15.36 -12.57 -8.89
CA GLN A 50 -16.52 -12.28 -9.75
C GLN A 50 -16.43 -13.06 -11.06
N ALA A 51 -16.25 -14.38 -10.98
CA ALA A 51 -16.32 -15.25 -12.14
C ALA A 51 -16.53 -16.73 -11.74
N ILE A 52 -17.44 -17.05 -10.80
CA ILE A 52 -17.89 -18.45 -10.65
C ILE A 52 -19.40 -18.46 -10.34
N ASP A 53 -20.19 -18.05 -11.32
CA ASP A 53 -21.65 -18.35 -11.41
C ASP A 53 -21.89 -19.58 -12.30
N ALA A 54 -20.96 -20.54 -12.23
CA ALA A 54 -21.03 -21.82 -12.90
C ALA A 54 -20.39 -22.85 -11.98
N SER A 55 -21.19 -23.45 -11.09
CA SER A 55 -21.08 -24.79 -10.46
C SER A 55 -19.72 -25.50 -10.27
N VAL A 56 -18.60 -24.79 -10.33
CA VAL A 56 -17.29 -25.22 -9.92
C VAL A 56 -17.30 -25.02 -8.42
N SER A 57 -17.64 -26.09 -7.71
CA SER A 57 -17.04 -26.30 -6.40
C SER A 57 -15.53 -26.27 -6.63
N ALA A 58 -14.95 -25.06 -6.65
CA ALA A 58 -13.54 -24.87 -6.36
C ALA A 58 -13.49 -25.28 -4.90
N GLY A 59 -13.40 -26.60 -4.68
CA GLY A 59 -13.39 -27.17 -3.36
C GLY A 59 -12.29 -26.41 -2.64
N LYS A 60 -12.67 -25.51 -1.73
CA LYS A 60 -11.73 -24.69 -0.98
C LYS A 60 -10.78 -25.69 -0.38
N SER A 61 -9.59 -25.82 -0.95
CA SER A 61 -8.67 -26.88 -0.58
C SER A 61 -8.17 -26.48 0.79
N CYS A 62 -8.79 -27.03 1.81
CA CYS A 62 -8.46 -26.76 3.19
C CYS A 62 -7.26 -27.62 3.58
N SER A 63 -6.38 -27.08 4.41
CA SER A 63 -5.19 -27.80 4.84
C SER A 63 -5.47 -28.70 6.04
N ARG A 64 -4.84 -29.87 6.03
CA ARG A 64 -4.73 -30.78 7.20
C ARG A 64 -3.28 -30.99 7.64
N LYS A 65 -2.33 -30.32 6.97
CA LYS A 65 -0.91 -30.50 7.18
C LYS A 65 -0.30 -29.18 7.67
N CYS A 66 0.62 -29.28 8.61
CA CYS A 66 1.44 -28.14 9.00
C CYS A 66 2.46 -27.85 7.89
N GLU A 67 2.24 -26.78 7.13
CA GLU A 67 3.12 -26.31 6.05
C GLU A 67 4.13 -25.26 6.59
N SER A 68 5.26 -25.13 5.89
CA SER A 68 6.30 -24.13 6.16
C SER A 68 6.94 -23.69 4.85
N ASP A 69 6.09 -23.39 3.87
CA ASP A 69 6.50 -23.10 2.50
C ASP A 69 6.48 -21.59 2.26
N PHE A 70 7.45 -21.09 1.50
CA PHE A 70 7.55 -19.68 1.11
C PHE A 70 7.56 -18.69 2.29
N CYS A 71 8.20 -19.04 3.43
CA CYS A 71 8.20 -18.23 4.66
C CYS A 71 8.66 -16.77 4.51
N SER A 72 9.48 -16.47 3.50
CA SER A 72 9.98 -15.11 3.22
C SER A 72 9.34 -14.46 1.99
N VAL A 73 8.30 -15.07 1.42
CA VAL A 73 7.61 -14.57 0.22
C VAL A 73 6.12 -14.41 0.54
N PRO A 74 5.70 -13.27 1.13
CA PRO A 74 4.36 -13.09 1.70
C PRO A 74 3.19 -13.44 0.78
N PRO A 75 3.21 -13.17 -0.54
CA PRO A 75 2.11 -13.55 -1.43
C PRO A 75 1.89 -15.07 -1.58
N PHE A 76 2.92 -15.89 -1.34
CA PHE A 76 2.85 -17.35 -1.49
C PHE A 76 3.02 -18.10 -0.17
N LEU A 77 3.17 -17.38 0.94
CA LEU A 77 3.44 -17.94 2.25
C LEU A 77 2.34 -18.91 2.66
N ARG A 78 2.76 -20.10 3.10
CA ARG A 78 1.91 -21.10 3.76
C ARG A 78 2.61 -21.58 5.02
N TYR A 79 2.08 -21.16 6.15
CA TYR A 79 2.57 -21.55 7.45
C TYR A 79 1.45 -22.20 8.27
N GLY A 80 1.76 -23.34 8.89
CA GLY A 80 0.78 -24.14 9.61
C GLY A 80 -0.35 -24.58 8.69
N LYS A 81 -1.58 -24.56 9.21
CA LYS A 81 -2.80 -24.86 8.44
C LYS A 81 -3.58 -23.61 8.06
N TYR A 82 -3.34 -22.47 8.71
CA TYR A 82 -4.20 -21.29 8.65
C TYR A 82 -3.48 -20.01 8.21
N CYS A 83 -2.15 -19.93 8.23
CA CYS A 83 -1.46 -18.71 7.82
C CYS A 83 -1.16 -18.71 6.32
N GLY A 84 -1.91 -17.94 5.53
CA GLY A 84 -1.63 -17.71 4.11
C GLY A 84 -2.77 -17.00 3.39
N LEU A 85 -2.49 -16.45 2.21
CA LEU A 85 -3.52 -15.81 1.38
C LEU A 85 -4.40 -16.88 0.71
N LEU A 86 -5.72 -16.77 0.87
CA LEU A 86 -6.70 -17.73 0.34
C LEU A 86 -6.40 -19.20 0.74
N TYR A 87 -5.76 -19.39 1.89
CA TYR A 87 -5.33 -20.67 2.44
C TYR A 87 -5.83 -20.77 3.88
N SER A 88 -6.48 -21.87 4.24
CA SER A 88 -7.01 -22.07 5.59
C SER A 88 -7.16 -23.56 5.93
N GLY A 89 -7.30 -23.90 7.20
CA GLY A 89 -7.38 -25.27 7.68
C GLY A 89 -8.78 -25.88 7.51
N CYS A 90 -8.85 -27.21 7.46
CA CYS A 90 -10.14 -27.91 7.38
C CYS A 90 -10.95 -27.78 8.67
N PRO A 91 -12.30 -27.92 8.61
CA PRO A 91 -13.13 -27.97 9.80
C PRO A 91 -12.66 -29.06 10.77
N GLY A 92 -12.47 -28.67 12.04
CA GLY A 92 -12.02 -29.58 13.11
C GLY A 92 -10.51 -29.76 13.21
N GLU A 93 -9.72 -29.19 12.29
CA GLU A 93 -8.27 -29.18 12.44
C GLU A 93 -7.86 -28.26 13.60
N ILE A 94 -6.89 -28.71 14.40
CA ILE A 94 -6.24 -27.87 15.40
C ILE A 94 -5.08 -27.10 14.75
N PRO A 95 -4.79 -25.86 15.20
CA PRO A 95 -3.63 -25.11 14.74
C PRO A 95 -2.33 -25.81 15.14
N CYS A 96 -1.30 -25.65 14.31
CA CYS A 96 0.00 -26.29 14.49
C CYS A 96 0.80 -25.72 15.68
N ASP A 97 0.64 -24.43 15.95
CA ASP A 97 1.33 -23.72 17.04
C ASP A 97 0.55 -22.44 17.45
N GLY A 98 1.17 -21.60 18.28
CA GLY A 98 0.57 -20.34 18.75
C GLY A 98 0.36 -19.31 17.65
N LEU A 99 1.25 -19.25 16.65
CA LEU A 99 1.13 -18.33 15.51
C LEU A 99 -0.02 -18.76 14.59
N ASP A 100 -0.09 -20.06 14.27
CA ASP A 100 -1.16 -20.65 13.45
C ASP A 100 -2.53 -20.50 14.14
N ALA A 101 -2.59 -20.53 15.47
CA ALA A 101 -3.81 -20.24 16.24
C ALA A 101 -4.30 -18.79 16.06
N CYS A 102 -3.39 -17.83 15.89
CA CYS A 102 -3.76 -16.46 15.55
C CYS A 102 -4.38 -16.40 14.15
N CYS A 103 -3.77 -17.08 13.18
CA CYS A 103 -4.26 -17.12 11.80
C CYS A 103 -5.64 -17.81 11.71
N MET A 104 -5.86 -18.90 12.44
CA MET A 104 -7.17 -19.56 12.51
C MET A 104 -8.28 -18.60 12.99
N LYS A 105 -8.01 -17.79 14.02
CA LYS A 105 -8.95 -16.78 14.53
C LYS A 105 -9.16 -15.64 13.53
N HIS A 106 -8.09 -15.20 12.88
CA HIS A 106 -8.15 -14.18 11.84
C HIS A 106 -9.06 -14.62 10.69
N ASP A 107 -8.87 -15.83 10.16
CA ASP A 107 -9.64 -16.33 9.04
C ASP A 107 -11.13 -16.45 9.37
N ALA A 108 -11.46 -16.94 10.57
CA ALA A 108 -12.84 -16.99 11.04
C ALA A 108 -13.46 -15.59 11.18
N CYS A 109 -12.69 -14.62 11.68
CA CYS A 109 -13.12 -13.23 11.78
C CYS A 109 -13.44 -12.66 10.39
N VAL A 110 -12.52 -12.78 9.43
CA VAL A 110 -12.70 -12.27 8.06
C VAL A 110 -13.88 -12.95 7.36
N GLN A 111 -14.01 -14.28 7.49
CA GLN A 111 -15.15 -15.02 6.92
C GLN A 111 -16.49 -14.57 7.50
N SER A 112 -16.54 -14.16 8.77
CA SER A 112 -17.77 -13.65 9.40
C SER A 112 -18.14 -12.22 9.01
N LYS A 113 -17.24 -11.51 8.32
CA LYS A 113 -17.35 -10.07 8.00
C LYS A 113 -17.51 -9.78 6.51
N ASN A 114 -17.52 -10.82 5.67
CA ASN A 114 -17.83 -10.76 4.24
C ASN A 114 -19.19 -11.40 3.97
#